data_AF-A0A7C4N5V1-F1
#
_entry.id   AF-A0A7C4N5V1-F1
#
_cell.length_a   1.000
_cell.length_b   1.000
_cell.length_c   1.000
_cell.angle_alpha   90.00
_cell.angle_beta   90.00
_cell.angle_gamma   90.00
#
_symmetry.space_group_name_H-M   'P 1'
#
loop_
_entity.id
_entity.type
_entity.pdbx_description
1 polymer ?
#
loop_
_entity_poly.entity_id
_entity_poly.type
_entity_poly.pdbx_seq_one_letter_code
_entity_poly.pdbx_strand_id
1 'polypeptide(L)' 'MDYKHLTAPCGLDCFNCPMYIAGSDDTLRNKIVQSLHMAYEKAVCKGCRNEHGKID' A
#
# COMPACT_ATOMS: atom_id res chain seq x y z
N MET A 1 1.58 -0.27 17.52
CA MET A 1 1.56 -0.67 16.09
C MET A 1 2.43 -1.90 15.94
N ASP A 2 1.98 -2.91 15.19
CA ASP A 2 2.80 -4.07 14.86
C ASP A 2 3.75 -3.71 13.72
N TYR A 3 4.90 -3.11 14.07
CA TYR A 3 5.87 -2.62 13.09
C TYR A 3 6.45 -3.74 12.22
N LYS A 4 6.60 -4.96 12.76
CA LYS A 4 7.08 -6.10 11.97
C LYS A 4 6.10 -6.43 10.86
N HIS A 5 4.80 -6.43 11.19
CA HIS A 5 3.76 -6.72 10.22
C HIS A 5 3.56 -5.59 9.20
N LEU A 6 3.74 -4.34 9.64
CA LEU A 6 3.72 -3.13 8.82
C LEU A 6 5.04 -2.85 8.09
N THR A 7 6.01 -3.76 8.14
CA THR A 7 7.26 -3.63 7.36
C THR A 7 7.32 -4.77 6.36
N ALA A 8 7.42 -4.42 5.08
CA ALA A 8 7.57 -5.35 3.99
C ALA A 8 8.78 -6.27 4.21
N PRO A 9 8.81 -7.47 3.61
CA PRO A 9 9.97 -8.36 3.71
C PRO A 9 11.29 -7.69 3.30
N CYS A 10 11.27 -6.77 2.33
CA CYS A 10 12.43 -6.00 1.87
C CYS A 10 12.85 -4.83 2.78
N GLY A 11 12.13 -4.60 3.89
CA GLY A 11 12.45 -3.53 4.84
C GLY A 11 11.71 -2.22 4.61
N LEU A 12 10.96 -2.07 3.51
CA LEU A 12 10.11 -0.90 3.27
C LEU A 12 8.88 -0.92 4.19
N ASP A 13 8.63 0.18 4.88
CA ASP A 13 7.50 0.27 5.79
C ASP A 13 6.19 0.69 5.08
N CYS A 14 5.07 0.17 5.58
CA CYS A 14 3.74 0.42 5.02
C CYS A 14 3.25 1.83 5.34
N PHE A 15 3.65 2.41 6.48
CA PHE A 15 3.19 3.73 6.91
C PHE A 15 3.82 4.89 6.12
N ASN A 16 4.88 4.64 5.35
CA ASN A 16 5.43 5.55 4.35
C ASN A 16 5.06 5.16 2.90
N CYS A 17 4.30 4.08 2.69
CA CYS A 17 3.91 3.63 1.36
C CYS A 17 2.59 4.31 0.91
N PRO A 18 2.59 5.08 -0.20
CA PRO A 18 1.39 5.79 -0.66
C PRO A 18 0.20 4.87 -0.95
N MET A 19 0.46 3.67 -1.47
CA MET A 19 -0.58 2.70 -1.82
C MET A 19 -1.27 2.09 -0.58
N TYR A 20 -0.55 1.95 0.52
CA TYR A 20 -1.12 1.50 1.79
C TYR A 20 -1.93 2.62 2.46
N ILE A 21 -1.37 3.84 2.50
CA ILE A 21 -2.03 5.03 3.07
C ILE A 21 -3.34 5.36 2.33
N ALA A 22 -3.39 5.12 1.02
CA ALA A 22 -4.57 5.32 0.18
C ALA A 22 -5.82 4.55 0.67
N GLY A 23 -5.67 3.50 1.49
CA GLY A 23 -6.80 2.81 2.10
C GLY A 23 -7.60 3.66 3.10
N SER A 24 -6.98 4.72 3.64
CA SER A 24 -7.60 5.68 4.58
C SER A 24 -7.60 7.12 4.08
N ASP A 25 -7.07 7.38 2.88
CA ASP A 25 -6.99 8.71 2.27
C ASP A 25 -7.50 8.66 0.82
N ASP A 26 -8.78 9.00 0.65
CA ASP A 26 -9.44 9.03 -0.66
C ASP A 26 -8.83 10.08 -1.60
N THR A 27 -8.26 11.17 -1.06
CA THR A 27 -7.60 12.19 -1.90
C THR A 27 -6.32 11.64 -2.51
N LEU A 28 -5.50 10.97 -1.70
CA LEU A 28 -4.31 10.27 -2.17
C LEU A 28 -4.67 9.14 -3.13
N ARG A 29 -5.71 8.36 -2.81
CA ARG A 29 -6.20 7.26 -3.66
C ARG A 29 -6.61 7.73 -5.05
N ASN A 30 -7.34 8.83 -5.15
CA ASN A 30 -7.72 9.42 -6.43
C ASN A 30 -6.50 9.86 -7.26
N LYS A 31 -5.46 10.42 -6.62
CA LYS A 31 -4.20 10.78 -7.31
C LYS A 31 -3.49 9.53 -7.87
N ILE A 32 -3.49 8.43 -7.13
CA ILE A 32 -2.89 7.16 -7.56
C ILE A 32 -3.66 6.57 -8.74
N VAL A 33 -4.99 6.55 -8.68
CA VAL A 33 -5.88 6.11 -9.76
C VAL A 33 -5.56 6.84 -11.07
N GLN A 34 -5.44 8.16 -11.01
CA GLN A 34 -5.11 8.98 -12.17
C GLN A 34 -3.69 8.72 -12.68
N SER A 35 -2.72 8.61 -11.77
CA SER A 35 -1.30 8.43 -12.13
C SER A 35 -1.03 7.06 -12.75
N LEU A 36 -1.64 6.00 -12.21
CA LEU A 36 -1.42 4.61 -12.62
C LEU A 36 -2.48 4.09 -13.60
N HIS A 37 -3.46 4.90 -13.99
CA HIS A 37 -4.57 4.53 -14.89
C HIS A 37 -5.26 3.23 -14.47
N MET A 38 -5.57 3.11 -13.17
CA MET A 38 -6.14 1.90 -12.58
C MET A 38 -7.53 2.14 -11.96
N ALA A 39 -8.31 1.09 -11.76
CA ALA A 39 -9.61 1.19 -11.09
C ALA A 39 -9.45 1.64 -9.62
N TYR A 40 -10.36 2.47 -9.14
CA TYR A 40 -10.35 2.99 -7.77
C TYR A 40 -10.28 1.89 -6.72
N GLU A 41 -11.07 0.83 -6.92
CA GLU A 41 -11.19 -0.33 -6.05
C GLU A 41 -9.86 -1.09 -5.93
N LYS A 42 -9.00 -1.00 -6.95
CA LYS A 42 -7.67 -1.62 -6.95
C LYS A 42 -6.58 -0.71 -6.38
N ALA A 43 -6.84 0.59 -6.23
CA ALA A 43 -5.90 1.57 -5.68
C ALA A 43 -5.82 1.54 -4.13
N VAL A 44 -5.77 0.34 -3.54
CA VAL A 44 -5.66 0.12 -2.09
C VAL A 44 -4.81 -1.11 -1.82
N CYS A 45 -4.03 -1.10 -0.74
CA CYS A 45 -3.16 -2.19 -0.32
C CYS A 45 -3.37 -2.53 1.16
N LYS A 46 -3.36 -3.82 1.51
CA LYS A 46 -3.45 -4.28 2.92
C LYS A 46 -2.09 -4.42 3.60
N GLY A 47 -1.00 -4.07 2.91
CA GLY A 47 0.39 -4.17 3.38
C GLY A 47 1.07 -5.44 2.85
N CYS A 48 2.37 -5.36 2.53
CA CYS A 48 3.06 -6.41 1.76
C CYS A 48 2.94 -7.82 2.36
N ARG A 49 2.99 -7.97 3.70
CA ARG A 49 2.84 -9.29 4.34
C ARG A 49 1.41 -9.84 4.25
N ASN A 50 0.40 -8.98 4.30
CA ASN A 50 -1.00 -9.35 4.11
C ASN A 50 -1.32 -9.67 2.63
N GLU A 51 -0.58 -9.05 1.71
CA GLU A 51 -0.67 -9.31 0.27
C GLU A 51 0.27 -10.45 -0.19
N HIS A 52 0.86 -11.20 0.75
CA HIS A 52 1.79 -12.31 0.47
C HIS A 52 3.03 -11.94 -0.37
N GLY A 53 3.47 -10.68 -0.30
CA GLY A 53 4.72 -10.23 -0.93
C GLY A 53 5.93 -10.99 -0.39
N LYS A 54 6.88 -11.29 -1.28
CA LYS A 54 8.11 -12.04 -1.00
C LYS A 54 9.30 -11.32 -1.64
N ILE A 55 10.50 -11.60 -1.14
CA ILE A 55 11.73 -11.31 -1.87
C ILE A 55 12.11 -12.63 -2.53
N ASP A 56 12.17 -12.63 -3.87
CA ASP A 56 12.73 -13.72 -4.66
C ASP A 56 14.16 -13.36 -5.10
#